data_AF-A0AAW2G0U7-F1
#
_entry.id   AF-A0AAW2G0U7-F1
#
_cell.length_a   1.000
_cell.length_b   1.000
_cell.length_c   1.000
_cell.angle_alpha   90.00
_cell.angle_beta   90.00
_cell.angle_gamma   90.00
#
_symmetry.space_group_name_H-M   'P 1'
#
loop_
_entity.id
_entity.type
_entity.pdbx_description
1 polymer ?
#
loop_
_entity_poly.entity_id
_entity_poly.type
_entity_poly.pdbx_seq_one_letter_code
_entity_poly.pdbx_strand_id
1 'polypeptide(L)'
;MECLERIVHPGSWVKEKYQEVQKLLNEREPKCDVNKIYERKTKAAEILMEILEALLHCKETLCTVAAAITHLNIGILQADLEDTGLATEYLKKCIDLLEGSKLTPEGVLPAISANNQLGLISAQRGSYAEAKDFLKQAEDLYIKFTEDVKLDPIHMVTIIGIEEIEGDLCAKSILEKLHMLTLYYLAQVCRELDDKSNFALYCHRTLSKQLSQNKITQDLDYVDWALNAATISQFFIEQDKFPQARHHLAAATYILEKYAEILKSKGTKETSERIAAEYENYEHRSANVARCWAKYGIGLLVVSKERLLKKAEQEDPDSTPVKAPDDTYKCLLTEILEETRFVELEPELESITNEITDAYLLDFNDAKPVFLNVRKWLDKAKEYYTFENHASDYAWISQDLSQAYKCLVFYEDNEDRQARMHKRRIDILEEVIEGLCPRYYRAICREIWIELAETYSEILDLKIDRLQASNEKPTPQMIAKIERLAKSSIKHYQSFLNSLETSKSESGVESFSDDLLYLALYTYFHVGRLFNKIITSDTQQKIENMQSSIDAYSFVVNYYNKHPEKQEKLDKYEFIKLSKEFVTLLPLTLNRLKQQQRNQ
;
A
#
# COMPACT_ATOMS: atom_id res chain seq x y z
N MET A 1 51.85 23.82 -13.07
CA MET A 1 53.20 23.47 -12.58
C MET A 1 53.83 24.56 -11.70
N GLU A 2 53.63 25.86 -11.94
CA GLU A 2 54.24 26.93 -11.10
C GLU A 2 53.59 27.18 -9.72
N CYS A 3 52.37 26.69 -9.44
CA CYS A 3 51.71 26.92 -8.13
C CYS A 3 52.13 25.93 -7.02
N LEU A 4 52.61 24.74 -7.37
CA LEU A 4 52.75 23.63 -6.41
C LEU A 4 54.09 23.62 -5.65
N GLU A 5 55.13 24.29 -6.14
CA GLU A 5 56.44 24.39 -5.46
C GLU A 5 56.42 25.27 -4.19
N ARG A 6 55.29 25.92 -3.86
CA ARG A 6 55.15 26.81 -2.69
C ARG A 6 54.42 26.21 -1.51
N ILE A 7 53.97 24.95 -1.56
CA ILE A 7 53.21 24.34 -0.46
C ILE A 7 54.18 23.72 0.56
N VAL A 8 54.66 24.55 1.49
CA VAL A 8 55.62 24.15 2.54
C VAL A 8 54.99 23.21 3.58
N HIS A 9 53.66 23.19 3.70
CA HIS A 9 52.89 22.30 4.58
C HIS A 9 51.57 21.85 3.93
N PRO A 10 51.55 20.72 3.19
CA PRO A 10 50.37 20.26 2.46
C PRO A 10 49.11 20.15 3.30
N GLY A 11 49.23 19.63 4.54
CA GLY A 11 48.07 19.47 5.44
C GLY A 11 47.42 20.78 5.89
N SER A 12 48.19 21.83 6.17
CA SER A 12 47.63 23.14 6.60
C SER A 12 46.89 23.82 5.46
N TRP A 13 47.45 23.75 4.25
CA TRP A 13 46.83 24.33 3.06
C TRP A 13 45.53 23.59 2.67
N VAL A 14 45.54 22.24 2.71
CA VAL A 14 44.34 21.43 2.47
C VAL A 14 43.24 21.77 3.46
N LYS A 15 43.56 21.89 4.76
CA LYS A 15 42.62 22.30 5.81
C LYS A 15 41.98 23.67 5.50
N GLU A 16 42.79 24.68 5.21
CA GLU A 16 42.32 26.04 4.90
C GLU A 16 41.38 26.06 3.69
N LYS A 17 41.74 25.32 2.63
CA LYS A 17 40.92 25.22 1.42
C LYS A 17 39.60 24.48 1.65
N TYR A 18 39.60 23.43 2.47
CA TYR A 18 38.35 22.78 2.86
C TYR A 18 37.44 23.68 3.71
N GLN A 19 38.00 24.53 4.57
CA GLN A 19 37.22 25.53 5.32
C GLN A 19 36.62 26.59 4.37
N GLU A 20 37.34 26.97 3.30
CA GLU A 20 36.80 27.83 2.23
C GLU A 20 35.59 27.17 1.56
N VAL A 21 35.70 25.88 1.21
CA VAL A 21 34.60 25.09 0.64
C VAL A 21 33.40 25.03 1.59
N GLN A 22 33.61 24.70 2.87
CA GLN A 22 32.53 24.65 3.87
C GLN A 22 31.82 26.00 4.01
N LYS A 23 32.58 27.11 3.99
CA LYS A 23 32.00 28.45 4.06
C LYS A 23 31.12 28.74 2.83
N LEU A 24 31.60 28.44 1.63
CA LEU A 24 30.83 28.62 0.39
C LEU A 24 29.50 27.85 0.40
N LEU A 25 29.51 26.62 0.94
CA LEU A 25 28.33 25.75 0.99
C LEU A 25 27.36 26.09 2.13
N ASN A 26 27.86 26.59 3.27
CA ASN A 26 27.05 26.87 4.47
C ASN A 26 26.48 28.30 4.53
N GLU A 27 26.89 29.20 3.64
CA GLU A 27 26.40 30.58 3.59
C GLU A 27 24.89 30.65 3.28
N ARG A 28 24.06 30.90 4.31
CA ARG A 28 22.61 31.07 4.17
C ARG A 28 22.26 32.33 3.38
N GLU A 29 21.62 32.19 2.22
CA GLU A 29 21.08 33.33 1.49
C GLU A 29 19.67 33.69 2.00
N PRO A 30 19.37 34.98 2.26
CA PRO A 30 18.04 35.43 2.67
C PRO A 30 16.99 35.37 1.55
N LYS A 31 17.42 35.15 0.29
CA LYS A 31 16.57 34.87 -0.88
C LYS A 31 17.23 33.78 -1.71
N CYS A 32 16.50 32.70 -1.98
CA CYS A 32 16.98 31.53 -2.73
C CYS A 32 17.19 31.90 -4.22
N ASP A 33 18.38 32.39 -4.58
CA ASP A 33 18.77 32.63 -5.97
C ASP A 33 19.48 31.39 -6.51
N VAL A 34 18.77 30.60 -7.33
CA VAL A 34 19.25 29.31 -7.85
C VAL A 34 20.57 29.45 -8.60
N ASN A 35 20.78 30.55 -9.32
CA ASN A 35 22.01 30.77 -10.09
C ASN A 35 23.21 31.00 -9.17
N LYS A 36 23.04 31.73 -8.06
CA LYS A 36 24.12 31.93 -7.09
C LYS A 36 24.48 30.65 -6.35
N ILE A 37 23.50 29.82 -6.02
CA ILE A 37 23.74 28.50 -5.44
C ILE A 37 24.56 27.64 -6.41
N TYR A 38 24.19 27.64 -7.69
CA TYR A 38 24.91 26.93 -8.75
C TYR A 38 26.37 27.42 -8.88
N GLU A 39 26.59 28.75 -8.96
CA GLU A 39 27.92 29.35 -9.03
C GLU A 39 28.80 28.97 -7.83
N ARG A 40 28.24 29.00 -6.61
CA ARG A 40 28.97 28.62 -5.39
C ARG A 40 29.35 27.14 -5.38
N LYS A 41 28.44 26.25 -5.76
CA LYS A 41 28.72 24.80 -5.85
C LYS A 41 29.79 24.52 -6.90
N THR A 42 29.76 25.23 -8.02
CA THR A 42 30.79 25.13 -9.08
C THR A 42 32.15 25.56 -8.55
N LYS A 43 32.24 26.73 -7.90
CA LYS A 43 33.48 27.21 -7.29
C LYS A 43 34.01 26.28 -6.18
N ALA A 44 33.11 25.72 -5.37
CA ALA A 44 33.48 24.71 -4.37
C ALA A 44 34.08 23.45 -5.03
N ALA A 45 33.50 22.97 -6.13
CA ALA A 45 34.05 21.85 -6.88
C ALA A 45 35.44 22.15 -7.46
N GLU A 46 35.67 23.35 -8.00
CA GLU A 46 36.99 23.79 -8.49
C GLU A 46 38.05 23.76 -7.38
N ILE A 47 37.73 24.31 -6.19
CA ILE A 47 38.65 24.28 -5.04
C ILE A 47 38.95 22.85 -4.59
N LEU A 48 37.95 21.96 -4.61
CA LEU A 48 38.17 20.54 -4.28
C LEU A 48 39.04 19.84 -5.32
N MET A 49 38.96 20.20 -6.61
CA MET A 49 39.86 19.67 -7.63
C MET A 49 41.31 20.12 -7.38
N GLU A 50 41.54 21.37 -7.00
CA GLU A 50 42.88 21.86 -6.61
C GLU A 50 43.44 21.08 -5.40
N ILE A 51 42.58 20.83 -4.39
CA ILE A 51 42.94 20.02 -3.23
C ILE A 51 43.33 18.60 -3.65
N LEU A 52 42.53 17.99 -4.52
CA LEU A 52 42.75 16.62 -4.99
C LEU A 52 44.10 16.48 -5.70
N GLU A 53 44.46 17.43 -6.57
CA GLU A 53 45.76 17.45 -7.24
C GLU A 53 46.91 17.49 -6.21
N ALA A 54 46.81 18.33 -5.18
CA ALA A 54 47.83 18.43 -4.13
C ALA A 54 47.95 17.13 -3.31
N LEU A 55 46.83 16.47 -3.00
CA LEU A 55 46.80 15.24 -2.21
C LEU A 55 47.37 14.04 -2.98
N LEU A 56 47.12 13.94 -4.29
CA LEU A 56 47.65 12.85 -5.14
C LEU A 56 49.18 12.87 -5.27
N HIS A 57 49.82 14.01 -5.01
CA HIS A 57 51.27 14.14 -4.99
C HIS A 57 51.93 13.70 -3.66
N CYS A 58 51.13 13.42 -2.62
CA CYS A 58 51.61 12.98 -1.31
C CYS A 58 51.48 11.45 -1.14
N LYS A 59 52.57 10.76 -0.77
CA LYS A 59 52.62 9.28 -0.68
C LYS A 59 52.17 8.69 0.67
N GLU A 60 51.56 9.48 1.54
CA GLU A 60 51.14 9.01 2.87
C GLU A 60 49.75 8.36 2.83
N THR A 61 49.53 7.33 3.64
CA THR A 61 48.24 6.63 3.72
C THR A 61 47.09 7.56 4.13
N LEU A 62 47.35 8.52 5.03
CA LEU A 62 46.40 9.55 5.41
C LEU A 62 46.03 10.47 4.23
N CYS A 63 46.97 10.76 3.33
CA CYS A 63 46.70 11.49 2.09
C CYS A 63 45.82 10.70 1.12
N THR A 64 45.88 9.36 1.15
CA THR A 64 45.04 8.50 0.31
C THR A 64 43.58 8.55 0.76
N VAL A 65 43.32 8.45 2.07
CA VAL A 65 41.95 8.57 2.62
C VAL A 65 41.41 9.99 2.45
N ALA A 66 42.24 11.01 2.69
CA ALA A 66 41.87 12.40 2.42
C ALA A 66 41.49 12.62 0.95
N ALA A 67 42.28 12.08 -0.01
CA ALA A 67 41.98 12.15 -1.43
C ALA A 67 40.66 11.45 -1.78
N ALA A 68 40.37 10.30 -1.16
CA ALA A 68 39.10 9.61 -1.33
C ALA A 68 37.92 10.44 -0.82
N ILE A 69 38.05 11.08 0.35
CA ILE A 69 37.05 12.02 0.88
C ILE A 69 36.86 13.22 -0.07
N THR A 70 37.94 13.71 -0.70
CA THR A 70 37.85 14.77 -1.73
C THR A 70 37.08 14.28 -2.95
N HIS A 71 37.37 13.08 -3.45
CA HIS A 71 36.61 12.45 -4.53
C HIS A 71 35.12 12.30 -4.18
N LEU A 72 34.79 11.85 -2.97
CA LEU A 72 33.42 11.75 -2.48
C LEU A 72 32.70 13.10 -2.52
N ASN A 73 33.31 14.15 -1.97
CA ASN A 73 32.70 15.47 -1.89
C ASN A 73 32.51 16.10 -3.28
N ILE A 74 33.45 15.91 -4.21
CA ILE A 74 33.27 16.32 -5.60
C ILE A 74 32.10 15.54 -6.21
N GLY A 75 32.06 14.23 -6.02
CA GLY A 75 30.99 13.38 -6.54
C GLY A 75 29.59 13.81 -6.08
N ILE A 76 29.43 14.11 -4.78
CA ILE A 76 28.18 14.64 -4.21
C ILE A 76 27.82 15.99 -4.85
N LEU A 77 28.77 16.92 -4.96
CA LEU A 77 28.52 18.23 -5.58
C LEU A 77 28.12 18.11 -7.06
N GLN A 78 28.74 17.20 -7.81
CA GLN A 78 28.37 16.98 -9.22
C GLN A 78 26.98 16.37 -9.35
N ALA A 79 26.60 15.44 -8.46
CA ALA A 79 25.25 14.88 -8.43
C ALA A 79 24.20 15.98 -8.13
N ASP A 80 24.51 16.86 -7.18
CA ASP A 80 23.74 18.05 -6.83
C ASP A 80 23.62 19.08 -7.97
N LEU A 81 24.57 19.08 -8.91
CA LEU A 81 24.58 19.89 -10.14
C LEU A 81 23.96 19.14 -11.33
N GLU A 82 23.33 17.99 -11.08
CA GLU A 82 22.70 17.11 -12.07
C GLU A 82 23.68 16.47 -13.08
N ASP A 83 25.00 16.64 -12.92
CA ASP A 83 26.02 15.91 -13.68
C ASP A 83 26.28 14.54 -13.04
N THR A 84 25.28 13.67 -13.18
CA THR A 84 25.35 12.30 -12.67
C THR A 84 26.50 11.49 -13.28
N GLY A 85 26.97 11.86 -14.48
CA GLY A 85 28.05 11.18 -15.20
C GLY A 85 29.38 11.36 -14.49
N LEU A 86 29.78 12.62 -14.31
CA LEU A 86 30.97 12.97 -13.53
C LEU A 86 30.84 12.50 -12.08
N ALA A 87 29.67 12.68 -11.45
CA ALA A 87 29.44 12.19 -10.10
C ALA A 87 29.78 10.70 -9.94
N THR A 88 29.33 9.86 -10.88
CA THR A 88 29.61 8.42 -10.88
C THR A 88 31.10 8.14 -10.96
N GLU A 89 31.85 8.86 -11.81
CA GLU A 89 33.29 8.68 -11.97
C GLU A 89 34.05 9.02 -10.68
N TYR A 90 33.75 10.17 -10.06
CA TYR A 90 34.38 10.60 -8.82
C TYR A 90 34.06 9.65 -7.66
N LEU A 91 32.82 9.19 -7.54
CA LEU A 91 32.41 8.26 -6.48
C LEU A 91 33.05 6.87 -6.64
N LYS A 92 33.19 6.36 -7.87
CA LYS A 92 33.93 5.10 -8.13
C LYS A 92 35.41 5.23 -7.76
N LYS A 93 36.06 6.35 -8.12
CA LYS A 93 37.45 6.63 -7.70
C LYS A 93 37.61 6.69 -6.17
N CYS A 94 36.61 7.23 -5.45
CA CYS A 94 36.60 7.20 -3.98
C CYS A 94 36.66 5.75 -3.47
N ILE A 95 35.79 4.86 -3.98
CA ILE A 95 35.77 3.44 -3.59
C ILE A 95 37.10 2.76 -3.93
N ASP A 96 37.64 2.97 -5.13
CA ASP A 96 38.89 2.37 -5.58
C ASP A 96 40.08 2.74 -4.67
N LEU A 97 40.17 4.02 -4.27
CA LEU A 97 41.22 4.49 -3.34
C LEU A 97 41.07 3.92 -1.93
N LEU A 98 39.85 3.57 -1.53
CA LEU A 98 39.54 3.00 -0.21
C LEU A 98 39.59 1.47 -0.18
N GLU A 99 39.89 0.77 -1.27
CA GLU A 99 39.79 -0.69 -1.32
C GLU A 99 40.61 -1.38 -0.20
N GLY A 100 41.78 -0.82 0.14
CA GLY A 100 42.64 -1.29 1.24
C GLY A 100 42.29 -0.75 2.64
N SER A 101 41.43 0.26 2.75
CA SER A 101 41.09 0.95 4.01
C SER A 101 39.59 1.04 4.31
N LYS A 102 38.71 0.45 3.50
CA LYS A 102 37.24 0.52 3.63
C LYS A 102 36.66 -0.05 4.93
N LEU A 103 37.43 -0.83 5.68
CA LEU A 103 37.09 -1.36 7.01
C LEU A 103 37.91 -0.75 8.14
N THR A 104 38.68 0.32 7.89
CA THR A 104 39.39 1.06 8.96
C THR A 104 38.53 2.20 9.50
N PRO A 105 38.81 2.70 10.72
CA PRO A 105 38.13 3.86 11.29
C PRO A 105 38.06 5.07 10.35
N GLU A 106 39.11 5.31 9.56
CA GLU A 106 39.22 6.44 8.65
C GLU A 106 38.46 6.23 7.33
N GLY A 107 38.39 4.98 6.85
CA GLY A 107 37.84 4.67 5.52
C GLY A 107 36.37 4.25 5.49
N VAL A 108 35.81 3.77 6.61
CA VAL A 108 34.45 3.20 6.63
C VAL A 108 33.36 4.22 6.28
N LEU A 109 33.42 5.43 6.84
CA LEU A 109 32.43 6.48 6.57
C LEU A 109 32.40 6.90 5.10
N PRO A 110 33.53 7.28 4.47
CA PRO A 110 33.51 7.67 3.06
C PRO A 110 33.16 6.50 2.14
N ALA A 111 33.53 5.26 2.47
CA ALA A 111 33.19 4.08 1.67
C ALA A 111 31.68 3.80 1.64
N ILE A 112 31.01 3.83 2.79
CA ILE A 112 29.55 3.67 2.89
C ILE A 112 28.85 4.84 2.18
N SER A 113 29.32 6.07 2.41
CA SER A 113 28.75 7.27 1.78
C SER A 113 28.82 7.21 0.25
N ALA A 114 29.98 6.81 -0.32
CA ALA A 114 30.14 6.68 -1.76
C ALA A 114 29.21 5.63 -2.37
N ASN A 115 29.08 4.47 -1.72
CA ASN A 115 28.16 3.41 -2.16
C ASN A 115 26.69 3.86 -2.10
N ASN A 116 26.28 4.56 -1.04
CA ASN A 116 24.92 5.11 -0.93
C ASN A 116 24.62 6.11 -2.06
N GLN A 117 25.56 7.00 -2.37
CA GLN A 117 25.41 7.98 -3.45
C GLN A 117 25.35 7.31 -4.84
N LEU A 118 26.19 6.30 -5.09
CA LEU A 118 26.12 5.52 -6.32
C LEU A 118 24.80 4.75 -6.44
N GLY A 119 24.32 4.19 -5.33
CA GLY A 119 23.00 3.56 -5.25
C GLY A 119 21.87 4.52 -5.63
N LEU A 120 21.87 5.72 -5.04
CA LEU A 120 20.89 6.76 -5.33
C LEU A 120 20.92 7.19 -6.80
N ILE A 121 22.10 7.51 -7.35
CA ILE A 121 22.27 7.92 -8.75
C ILE A 121 21.80 6.81 -9.70
N SER A 122 22.13 5.55 -9.40
CA SER A 122 21.72 4.41 -10.23
C SER A 122 20.20 4.22 -10.20
N ALA A 123 19.57 4.38 -9.03
CA ALA A 123 18.12 4.31 -8.89
C ALA A 123 17.41 5.45 -9.64
N GLN A 124 17.94 6.68 -9.59
CA GLN A 124 17.41 7.82 -10.35
C GLN A 124 17.46 7.61 -11.87
N ARG A 125 18.43 6.82 -12.36
CA ARG A 125 18.56 6.43 -13.77
C ARG A 125 17.67 5.24 -14.17
N GLY A 126 16.94 4.63 -13.23
CA GLY A 126 16.14 3.42 -13.45
C GLY A 126 16.95 2.13 -13.44
N SER A 127 18.25 2.17 -13.14
CA SER A 127 19.13 1.00 -13.03
C SER A 127 19.03 0.38 -11.62
N TYR A 128 17.86 -0.15 -11.27
CA TYR A 128 17.58 -0.62 -9.90
C TYR A 128 18.43 -1.82 -9.46
N ALA A 129 18.83 -2.70 -10.37
CA ALA A 129 19.72 -3.83 -10.03
C ALA A 129 21.12 -3.34 -9.60
N GLU A 130 21.71 -2.43 -10.39
CA GLU A 130 23.00 -1.81 -10.05
C GLU A 130 22.89 -0.98 -8.76
N ALA A 131 21.78 -0.26 -8.56
CA ALA A 131 21.52 0.46 -7.33
C ALA A 131 21.52 -0.48 -6.11
N LYS A 132 20.87 -1.65 -6.23
CA LYS A 132 20.83 -2.68 -5.18
C LYS A 132 22.23 -3.18 -4.85
N ASP A 133 23.07 -3.42 -5.85
CA ASP A 133 24.44 -3.92 -5.64
C ASP A 133 25.32 -2.94 -4.85
N PHE A 134 25.28 -1.64 -5.18
CA PHE A 134 26.02 -0.62 -4.40
C PHE A 134 25.49 -0.48 -2.98
N LEU A 135 24.17 -0.46 -2.80
CA LEU A 135 23.58 -0.34 -1.47
C LEU A 135 23.84 -1.59 -0.61
N LYS A 136 23.88 -2.77 -1.21
CA LYS A 136 24.29 -4.01 -0.54
C LYS A 136 25.75 -3.97 -0.10
N GLN A 137 26.64 -3.42 -0.91
CA GLN A 137 28.03 -3.20 -0.50
C GLN A 137 28.11 -2.23 0.70
N ALA A 138 27.30 -1.16 0.73
CA ALA A 138 27.22 -0.27 1.88
C ALA A 138 26.70 -1.00 3.15
N GLU A 139 25.66 -1.84 3.02
CA GLU A 139 25.13 -2.65 4.12
C GLU A 139 26.21 -3.62 4.66
N ASP A 140 26.88 -4.35 3.78
CA ASP A 140 27.94 -5.30 4.12
C ASP A 140 29.12 -4.63 4.83
N LEU A 141 29.51 -3.43 4.39
CA LEU A 141 30.57 -2.65 5.02
C LEU A 141 30.19 -2.25 6.45
N TYR A 142 28.96 -1.79 6.66
CA TYR A 142 28.46 -1.46 7.99
C TYR A 142 28.47 -2.68 8.91
N ILE A 143 27.90 -3.80 8.46
CA ILE A 143 27.81 -5.04 9.24
C ILE A 143 29.22 -5.52 9.61
N LYS A 144 30.12 -5.67 8.64
CA LYS A 144 31.51 -6.12 8.91
C LYS A 144 32.25 -5.18 9.86
N PHE A 145 32.09 -3.87 9.71
CA PHE A 145 32.76 -2.92 10.60
C PHE A 145 32.23 -2.98 12.03
N THR A 146 30.91 -3.11 12.20
CA THR A 146 30.26 -3.08 13.53
C THR A 146 30.28 -4.43 14.25
N GLU A 147 30.20 -5.54 13.52
CA GLU A 147 30.12 -6.89 14.09
C GLU A 147 31.47 -7.62 14.13
N ASP A 148 32.32 -7.46 13.12
CA ASP A 148 33.62 -8.17 13.06
C ASP A 148 34.75 -7.30 13.61
N VAL A 149 34.87 -6.07 13.12
CA VAL A 149 35.99 -5.17 13.46
C VAL A 149 35.82 -4.51 14.83
N LYS A 150 34.61 -4.04 15.15
CA LYS A 150 34.24 -3.44 16.45
C LYS A 150 35.12 -2.25 16.88
N LEU A 151 35.51 -1.42 15.92
CA LEU A 151 36.23 -0.17 16.18
C LEU A 151 35.29 1.04 16.08
N ASP A 152 35.76 2.17 16.57
CA ASP A 152 35.06 3.45 16.47
C ASP A 152 35.46 4.16 15.17
N PRO A 153 34.50 4.66 14.37
CA PRO A 153 34.82 5.42 13.16
C PRO A 153 35.44 6.78 13.51
N ILE A 154 36.24 7.32 12.59
CA ILE A 154 36.80 8.68 12.69
C ILE A 154 36.00 9.61 11.79
N HIS A 155 35.67 10.80 12.29
CA HIS A 155 34.90 11.78 11.53
C HIS A 155 35.68 12.26 10.30
N MET A 156 35.01 12.37 9.15
CA MET A 156 35.65 12.75 7.88
C MET A 156 36.38 14.10 7.96
N VAL A 157 35.80 15.10 8.64
CA VAL A 157 36.44 16.43 8.80
C VAL A 157 37.72 16.38 9.65
N THR A 158 37.79 15.44 10.60
CA THR A 158 38.95 15.23 11.47
C THR A 158 40.12 14.65 10.67
N ILE A 159 39.84 13.76 9.70
CA ILE A 159 40.83 13.23 8.75
C ILE A 159 41.42 14.34 7.87
N ILE A 160 40.60 15.31 7.48
CA ILE A 160 41.02 16.51 6.73
C ILE A 160 41.81 17.50 7.62
N GLY A 161 41.78 17.33 8.95
CA GLY A 161 42.46 18.19 9.92
C GLY A 161 41.63 19.38 10.42
N ILE A 162 40.33 19.40 10.14
CA ILE A 162 39.38 20.39 10.66
C ILE A 162 38.90 19.93 12.05
N GLU A 163 38.87 20.87 12.99
CA GLU A 163 38.38 20.61 14.35
C GLU A 163 36.86 20.46 14.32
N GLU A 164 36.35 19.43 15.01
CA GLU A 164 34.91 19.23 15.22
C GLU A 164 34.33 20.41 16.01
N ILE A 165 33.20 20.95 15.57
CA ILE A 165 32.54 22.07 16.24
C ILE A 165 31.61 21.49 17.32
N GLU A 166 31.50 22.20 18.46
CA GLU A 166 30.59 21.84 19.54
C GLU A 166 29.14 21.81 19.02
N GLY A 167 28.54 20.62 18.95
CA GLY A 167 27.22 20.37 18.37
C GLY A 167 27.20 19.50 17.10
N ASP A 168 28.36 19.18 16.52
CA ASP A 168 28.45 18.23 15.41
C ASP A 168 28.10 16.80 15.86
N LEU A 169 27.52 16.01 14.94
CA LEU A 169 27.22 14.60 15.18
C LEU A 169 28.53 13.84 15.32
N CYS A 170 28.69 13.07 16.39
CA CYS A 170 29.87 12.22 16.53
C CYS A 170 29.94 11.18 15.40
N ALA A 171 31.15 10.71 15.08
CA ALA A 171 31.39 9.79 13.97
C ALA A 171 30.50 8.52 14.02
N LYS A 172 30.21 7.99 15.22
CA LYS A 172 29.28 6.88 15.41
C LYS A 172 27.87 7.24 14.95
N SER A 173 27.36 8.42 15.34
CA SER A 173 26.04 8.87 14.92
C SER A 173 25.96 9.05 13.40
N ILE A 174 27.05 9.51 12.76
CA ILE A 174 27.12 9.60 11.29
C ILE A 174 27.09 8.22 10.65
N LEU A 175 27.86 7.26 11.16
CA LEU A 175 27.81 5.87 10.68
C LEU A 175 26.39 5.31 10.73
N GLU A 176 25.69 5.58 11.84
CA GLU A 176 24.33 5.11 12.06
C GLU A 176 23.29 5.79 11.16
N LYS A 177 23.48 7.08 10.86
CA LYS A 177 22.66 7.80 9.86
C LYS A 177 22.92 7.30 8.45
N LEU A 178 24.18 7.05 8.08
CA LEU A 178 24.54 6.49 6.78
C LEU A 178 23.92 5.11 6.58
N HIS A 179 23.97 4.25 7.61
CA HIS A 179 23.33 2.94 7.54
C HIS A 179 21.81 3.03 7.44
N MET A 180 21.15 3.93 8.19
CA MET A 180 19.72 4.16 8.04
C MET A 180 19.35 4.60 6.61
N LEU A 181 20.15 5.49 6.00
CA LEU A 181 19.97 5.87 4.60
C LEU A 181 20.16 4.68 3.65
N THR A 182 21.15 3.82 3.90
CA THR A 182 21.36 2.58 3.13
C THR A 182 20.11 1.70 3.16
N LEU A 183 19.57 1.42 4.35
CA LEU A 183 18.37 0.59 4.52
C LEU A 183 17.14 1.22 3.85
N TYR A 184 16.98 2.53 3.99
CA TYR A 184 15.89 3.28 3.36
C TYR A 184 15.93 3.18 1.84
N TYR A 185 17.10 3.41 1.22
CA TYR A 185 17.25 3.28 -0.23
C TYR A 185 17.13 1.82 -0.71
N LEU A 186 17.59 0.85 0.08
CA LEU A 186 17.37 -0.57 -0.23
C LEU A 186 15.89 -0.92 -0.26
N ALA A 187 15.09 -0.39 0.68
CA ALA A 187 13.64 -0.55 0.64
C ALA A 187 13.07 0.05 -0.66
N GLN A 188 13.42 1.29 -1.01
CA GLN A 188 12.93 1.92 -2.23
C GLN A 188 13.29 1.11 -3.49
N VAL A 189 14.53 0.66 -3.61
CA VAL A 189 14.99 -0.15 -4.75
C VAL A 189 14.29 -1.52 -4.80
N CYS A 190 14.10 -2.18 -3.66
CA CYS A 190 13.37 -3.45 -3.61
C CYS A 190 11.90 -3.28 -4.05
N ARG A 191 11.27 -2.15 -3.71
CA ARG A 191 9.91 -1.82 -4.19
C ARG A 191 9.85 -1.72 -5.72
N GLU A 192 10.78 -1.00 -6.33
CA GLU A 192 10.82 -0.84 -7.80
C GLU A 192 11.16 -2.15 -8.54
N LEU A 193 11.88 -3.08 -7.87
CA LEU A 193 12.18 -4.41 -8.37
C LEU A 193 11.06 -5.45 -8.11
N ASP A 194 9.93 -5.04 -7.51
CA ASP A 194 8.85 -5.92 -7.03
C ASP A 194 9.32 -7.02 -6.06
N ASP A 195 10.44 -6.78 -5.36
CA ASP A 195 10.99 -7.65 -4.32
C ASP A 195 10.33 -7.34 -2.97
N LYS A 196 9.06 -7.74 -2.86
CA LYS A 196 8.19 -7.35 -1.74
C LYS A 196 8.70 -7.83 -0.37
N SER A 197 9.34 -9.00 -0.33
CA SER A 197 9.86 -9.57 0.92
C SER A 197 11.01 -8.74 1.50
N ASN A 198 12.00 -8.41 0.66
CA ASN A 198 13.11 -7.55 1.10
C ASN A 198 12.65 -6.12 1.35
N PHE A 199 11.69 -5.59 0.58
CA PHE A 199 11.09 -4.28 0.85
C PHE A 199 10.57 -4.19 2.30
N ALA A 200 9.75 -5.14 2.73
CA ALA A 200 9.20 -5.16 4.09
C ALA A 200 10.29 -5.31 5.16
N LEU A 201 11.28 -6.17 4.92
CA LEU A 201 12.41 -6.36 5.82
C LEU A 201 13.22 -5.07 6.01
N TYR A 202 13.55 -4.37 4.92
CA TYR A 202 14.29 -3.12 4.99
C TYR A 202 13.50 -1.99 5.63
N CYS A 203 12.20 -1.89 5.36
CA CYS A 203 11.33 -0.96 6.07
C CYS A 203 11.30 -1.25 7.57
N HIS A 204 11.17 -2.52 7.98
CA HIS A 204 11.22 -2.92 9.39
C HIS A 204 12.55 -2.54 10.04
N ARG A 205 13.69 -2.91 9.42
CA ARG A 205 15.03 -2.59 9.93
C ARG A 205 15.25 -1.08 10.07
N THR A 206 14.77 -0.29 9.11
CA THR A 206 14.81 1.18 9.17
C THR A 206 14.04 1.70 10.38
N LEU A 207 12.80 1.25 10.60
CA LEU A 207 11.98 1.66 11.74
C LEU A 207 12.58 1.21 13.09
N SER A 208 13.11 -0.01 13.16
CA SER A 208 13.79 -0.53 14.33
C SER A 208 15.00 0.33 14.68
N LYS A 209 15.79 0.73 13.67
CA LYS A 209 16.92 1.62 13.88
C LYS A 209 16.49 3.01 14.35
N GLN A 210 15.43 3.59 13.79
CA GLN A 210 14.88 4.86 14.25
C GLN A 210 14.46 4.83 15.72
N LEU A 211 13.84 3.73 16.20
CA LEU A 211 13.53 3.55 17.62
C LEU A 211 14.79 3.52 18.49
N SER A 212 15.79 2.74 18.07
CA SER A 212 17.04 2.62 18.82
C SER A 212 17.77 3.97 18.94
N GLN A 213 17.76 4.78 17.88
CA GLN A 213 18.40 6.10 17.85
C GLN A 213 17.62 7.14 18.67
N ASN A 214 16.29 7.07 18.69
CA ASN A 214 15.45 8.00 19.43
C ASN A 214 15.78 8.06 20.93
N LYS A 215 16.31 6.97 21.51
CA LYS A 215 16.78 6.94 22.91
C LYS A 215 17.90 7.96 23.17
N ILE A 216 18.66 8.32 22.13
CA ILE A 216 19.79 9.24 22.18
C ILE A 216 19.38 10.63 21.68
N THR A 217 18.75 10.69 20.51
CA THR A 217 18.50 11.94 19.78
C THR A 217 17.18 12.62 20.16
N GLN A 218 16.19 11.87 20.66
CA GLN A 218 14.84 12.35 20.99
C GLN A 218 14.15 13.10 19.83
N ASP A 219 14.48 12.74 18.59
CA ASP A 219 14.05 13.42 17.36
C ASP A 219 13.09 12.57 16.51
N LEU A 220 12.52 11.51 17.07
CA LEU A 220 11.58 10.64 16.35
C LEU A 220 10.34 11.41 15.90
N ASP A 221 10.05 11.33 14.61
CA ASP A 221 8.74 11.69 14.09
C ASP A 221 7.74 10.59 14.42
N TYR A 222 7.03 10.75 15.55
CA TYR A 222 6.10 9.75 16.07
C TYR A 222 4.98 9.40 15.09
N VAL A 223 4.47 10.38 14.35
CA VAL A 223 3.29 10.19 13.49
C VAL A 223 3.67 9.52 12.18
N ASP A 224 4.81 9.89 11.58
CA ASP A 224 5.31 9.22 10.38
C ASP A 224 5.85 7.82 10.70
N TRP A 225 6.53 7.64 11.85
CA TRP A 225 6.97 6.31 12.28
C TRP A 225 5.78 5.36 12.45
N ALA A 226 4.73 5.81 13.13
CA ALA A 226 3.54 4.99 13.35
C ALA A 226 2.81 4.66 12.05
N LEU A 227 2.67 5.62 11.13
CA LEU A 227 2.06 5.38 9.82
C LEU A 227 2.87 4.37 9.00
N ASN A 228 4.20 4.49 9.00
CA ASN A 228 5.08 3.59 8.28
C ASN A 228 4.99 2.16 8.86
N ALA A 229 5.00 2.01 10.19
CA ALA A 229 4.80 0.73 10.85
C ALA A 229 3.44 0.10 10.51
N ALA A 230 2.36 0.89 10.56
CA ALA A 230 1.03 0.42 10.18
C ALA A 230 0.92 0.06 8.70
N THR A 231 1.63 0.75 7.81
CA THR A 231 1.63 0.45 6.37
C THR A 231 2.34 -0.87 6.06
N ILE A 232 3.45 -1.17 6.73
CA ILE A 232 4.15 -2.47 6.62
C ILE A 232 3.23 -3.62 7.02
N SER A 233 2.32 -3.43 7.98
CA SER A 233 1.36 -4.47 8.35
C SER A 233 0.49 -4.93 7.17
N GLN A 234 0.19 -4.04 6.21
CA GLN A 234 -0.61 -4.36 5.03
C GLN A 234 0.10 -5.36 4.13
N PHE A 235 1.42 -5.24 3.99
CA PHE A 235 2.22 -6.25 3.31
C PHE A 235 2.13 -7.61 4.01
N PHE A 236 2.27 -7.64 5.34
CA PHE A 236 2.18 -8.90 6.09
C PHE A 236 0.80 -9.54 5.99
N ILE A 237 -0.28 -8.76 5.90
CA ILE A 237 -1.64 -9.28 5.65
C ILE A 237 -1.72 -9.97 4.29
N GLU A 238 -1.16 -9.38 3.23
CA GLU A 238 -1.13 -10.00 1.89
C GLU A 238 -0.36 -11.33 1.83
N GLN A 239 0.54 -11.56 2.79
CA GLN A 239 1.34 -12.79 2.91
C GLN A 239 0.78 -13.78 3.95
N ASP A 240 -0.44 -13.54 4.44
CA ASP A 240 -1.09 -14.32 5.50
C ASP A 240 -0.30 -14.34 6.83
N LYS A 241 0.54 -13.33 7.09
CA LYS A 241 1.40 -13.19 8.28
C LYS A 241 0.75 -12.32 9.33
N PHE A 242 -0.40 -12.79 9.83
CA PHE A 242 -1.19 -12.08 10.84
C PHE A 242 -0.44 -11.77 12.14
N PRO A 243 0.42 -12.65 12.70
CA PRO A 243 1.17 -12.31 13.91
C PRO A 243 2.07 -11.07 13.72
N GLN A 244 2.79 -10.98 12.60
CA GLN A 244 3.66 -9.86 12.27
C GLN A 244 2.85 -8.59 11.97
N ALA A 245 1.76 -8.72 11.21
CA ALA A 245 0.88 -7.58 10.92
C ALA A 245 0.31 -6.98 12.22
N ARG A 246 -0.18 -7.83 13.13
CA ARG A 246 -0.70 -7.44 14.45
C ARG A 246 0.38 -6.79 15.30
N HIS A 247 1.60 -7.33 15.30
CA HIS A 247 2.74 -6.76 16.01
C HIS A 247 3.05 -5.33 15.56
N HIS A 248 3.12 -5.11 14.24
CA HIS A 248 3.42 -3.79 13.68
C HIS A 248 2.31 -2.77 13.95
N LEU A 249 1.05 -3.18 13.88
CA LEU A 249 -0.09 -2.32 14.19
C LEU A 249 -0.17 -1.96 15.67
N ALA A 250 0.14 -2.92 16.55
CA ALA A 250 0.24 -2.68 17.98
C ALA A 250 1.36 -1.68 18.29
N ALA A 251 2.55 -1.85 17.69
CA ALA A 251 3.65 -0.92 17.83
C ALA A 251 3.30 0.49 17.33
N ALA A 252 2.64 0.60 16.17
CA ALA A 252 2.17 1.88 15.64
C ALA A 252 1.18 2.58 16.60
N THR A 253 0.25 1.80 17.16
CA THR A 253 -0.75 2.31 18.11
C THR A 253 -0.09 2.81 19.39
N TYR A 254 0.84 2.03 19.95
CA TYR A 254 1.58 2.40 21.15
C TYR A 254 2.41 3.69 20.98
N ILE A 255 3.09 3.85 19.84
CA ILE A 255 3.86 5.07 19.55
C ILE A 255 2.94 6.29 19.39
N LEU A 256 1.75 6.13 18.80
CA LEU A 256 0.75 7.20 18.74
C LEU A 256 0.19 7.54 20.13
N GLU A 257 -0.05 6.56 20.99
CA GLU A 257 -0.49 6.81 22.37
C GLU A 257 0.55 7.61 23.16
N LYS A 258 1.84 7.27 23.02
CA LYS A 258 2.94 8.07 23.58
C LYS A 258 2.91 9.51 23.06
N TYR A 259 2.75 9.69 21.76
CA TYR A 259 2.70 11.02 21.16
C TYR A 259 1.48 11.82 21.61
N ALA A 260 0.33 11.17 21.82
CA ALA A 260 -0.85 11.81 22.35
C ALA A 260 -0.61 12.38 23.76
N GLU A 261 0.10 11.67 24.63
CA GLU A 261 0.49 12.18 25.94
C GLU A 261 1.47 13.36 25.85
N ILE A 262 2.42 13.32 24.89
CA ILE A 262 3.30 14.45 24.59
C ILE A 262 2.48 15.68 24.15
N LEU A 263 1.52 15.50 23.23
CA LEU A 263 0.66 16.60 22.77
C LEU A 263 -0.16 17.20 23.92
N LYS A 264 -0.75 16.37 24.78
CA LYS A 264 -1.48 16.84 25.97
C LYS A 264 -0.60 17.70 26.88
N SER A 265 0.68 17.32 27.05
CA SER A 265 1.63 18.09 27.86
C SER A 265 1.99 19.45 27.25
N LYS A 266 1.93 19.60 25.91
CA LYS A 266 2.19 20.86 25.20
C LYS A 266 1.02 21.86 25.31
N GLY A 267 -0.19 21.40 25.58
CA GLY A 267 -1.39 22.22 25.71
C GLY A 267 -2.54 21.75 24.82
N THR A 268 -3.57 22.58 24.69
CA THR A 268 -4.76 22.32 23.86
C THR A 268 -4.63 22.94 22.46
N LYS A 269 -5.54 22.60 21.55
CA LYS A 269 -5.59 23.14 20.18
C LYS A 269 -5.65 24.68 20.15
N GLU A 270 -6.25 25.31 21.17
CA GLU A 270 -6.35 26.77 21.28
C GLU A 270 -5.05 27.45 21.73
N THR A 271 -4.05 26.69 22.17
CA THR A 271 -2.81 27.25 22.74
C THR A 271 -1.98 27.99 21.69
N SER A 272 -1.87 27.43 20.47
CA SER A 272 -1.22 28.09 19.32
C SER A 272 -1.57 27.37 18.01
N GLU A 273 -1.42 28.06 16.88
CA GLU A 273 -1.61 27.47 15.54
C GLU A 273 -0.67 26.28 15.29
N ARG A 274 0.57 26.33 15.78
CA ARG A 274 1.52 25.23 15.66
C ARG A 274 1.02 23.97 16.39
N ILE A 275 0.50 24.13 17.61
CA ILE A 275 -0.03 23.00 18.39
C ILE A 275 -1.30 22.46 17.71
N ALA A 276 -2.18 23.33 17.21
CA ALA A 276 -3.35 22.91 16.44
C ALA A 276 -2.98 22.04 15.24
N ALA A 277 -1.96 22.42 14.46
CA ALA A 277 -1.45 21.66 13.34
C ALA A 277 -0.85 20.29 13.76
N GLU A 278 -0.15 20.24 14.90
CA GLU A 278 0.37 18.96 15.44
C GLU A 278 -0.77 18.02 15.86
N TYR A 279 -1.84 18.53 16.47
CA TYR A 279 -3.05 17.76 16.77
C TYR A 279 -3.77 17.28 15.52
N GLU A 280 -3.93 18.13 14.51
CA GLU A 280 -4.54 17.75 13.23
C GLU A 280 -3.76 16.62 12.56
N ASN A 281 -2.42 16.73 12.52
CA ASN A 281 -1.56 15.68 11.97
C ASN A 281 -1.68 14.37 12.77
N TYR A 282 -1.73 14.44 14.10
CA TYR A 282 -1.98 13.28 14.95
C TYR A 282 -3.34 12.63 14.66
N GLU A 283 -4.42 13.41 14.59
CA GLU A 283 -5.78 12.91 14.32
C GLU A 283 -5.84 12.23 12.95
N HIS A 284 -5.23 12.85 11.94
CA HIS A 284 -5.11 12.29 10.61
C HIS A 284 -4.37 10.94 10.61
N ARG A 285 -3.18 10.86 11.22
CA ARG A 285 -2.40 9.61 11.26
C ARG A 285 -3.05 8.54 12.13
N SER A 286 -3.70 8.93 13.22
CA SER A 286 -4.48 8.03 14.08
C SER A 286 -5.66 7.39 13.32
N ALA A 287 -6.33 8.17 12.47
CA ALA A 287 -7.38 7.65 11.58
C ALA A 287 -6.82 6.68 10.51
N ASN A 288 -5.66 6.98 9.94
CA ASN A 288 -4.97 6.07 9.01
C ASN A 288 -4.59 4.73 9.67
N VAL A 289 -4.02 4.75 10.88
CA VAL A 289 -3.70 3.52 11.63
C VAL A 289 -4.97 2.74 11.97
N ALA A 290 -6.07 3.42 12.32
CA ALA A 290 -7.36 2.76 12.53
C ALA A 290 -7.87 2.06 11.25
N ARG A 291 -7.74 2.68 10.08
CA ARG A 291 -8.06 2.02 8.80
C ARG A 291 -7.19 0.78 8.57
N CYS A 292 -5.89 0.83 8.90
CA CYS A 292 -5.00 -0.33 8.77
C CYS A 292 -5.41 -1.50 9.69
N TRP A 293 -5.85 -1.21 10.93
CA TRP A 293 -6.43 -2.22 11.82
C TRP A 293 -7.75 -2.80 11.28
N ALA A 294 -8.61 -1.97 10.70
CA ALA A 294 -9.82 -2.45 10.06
C ALA A 294 -9.51 -3.40 8.89
N LYS A 295 -8.53 -3.04 8.04
CA LYS A 295 -8.04 -3.90 6.95
C LYS A 295 -7.45 -5.20 7.47
N TYR A 296 -6.71 -5.18 8.58
CA TYR A 296 -6.24 -6.38 9.27
C TYR A 296 -7.38 -7.33 9.61
N GLY A 297 -8.41 -6.84 10.31
CA GLY A 297 -9.53 -7.68 10.72
C GLY A 297 -10.37 -8.20 9.53
N ILE A 298 -10.58 -7.37 8.50
CA ILE A 298 -11.25 -7.78 7.26
C ILE A 298 -10.41 -8.86 6.54
N GLY A 299 -9.10 -8.66 6.42
CA GLY A 299 -8.17 -9.62 5.83
C GLY A 299 -8.23 -10.97 6.55
N LEU A 300 -8.21 -10.96 7.88
CA LEU A 300 -8.32 -12.18 8.68
C LEU A 300 -9.66 -12.90 8.46
N LEU A 301 -10.77 -12.17 8.38
CA LEU A 301 -12.09 -12.72 8.07
C LEU A 301 -12.14 -13.37 6.68
N VAL A 302 -11.57 -12.71 5.66
CA VAL A 302 -11.54 -13.17 4.27
C VAL A 302 -10.67 -14.41 4.13
N VAL A 303 -9.43 -14.37 4.58
CA VAL A 303 -8.48 -15.49 4.42
C VAL A 303 -8.97 -16.72 5.20
N SER A 304 -9.52 -16.52 6.41
CA SER A 304 -10.13 -17.61 7.18
C SER A 304 -11.30 -18.26 6.42
N LYS A 305 -12.17 -17.45 5.81
CA LYS A 305 -13.28 -17.93 4.98
C LYS A 305 -12.77 -18.73 3.77
N GLU A 306 -11.80 -18.20 3.03
CA GLU A 306 -11.23 -18.88 1.86
C GLU A 306 -10.59 -20.22 2.23
N ARG A 307 -9.91 -20.28 3.38
CA ARG A 307 -9.32 -21.52 3.89
C ARG A 307 -10.39 -22.56 4.21
N LEU A 308 -11.52 -22.16 4.78
CA LEU A 308 -12.65 -23.05 5.06
C LEU A 308 -13.30 -23.56 3.77
N LEU A 309 -13.51 -22.70 2.78
CA LEU A 309 -14.05 -23.08 1.47
C LEU A 309 -13.12 -24.08 0.75
N LYS A 310 -11.81 -23.81 0.71
CA LYS A 310 -10.82 -24.73 0.11
C LYS A 310 -10.80 -26.09 0.79
N LYS A 311 -10.99 -26.14 2.11
CA LYS A 311 -11.10 -27.40 2.85
C LYS A 311 -12.35 -28.18 2.45
N ALA A 312 -13.50 -27.52 2.35
CA ALA A 312 -14.75 -28.15 1.94
C ALA A 312 -14.67 -28.71 0.51
N GLU A 313 -13.96 -28.02 -0.40
CA GLU A 313 -13.71 -28.50 -1.77
C GLU A 313 -12.75 -29.70 -1.83
N GLN A 314 -11.75 -29.77 -0.96
CA GLN A 314 -10.77 -30.87 -0.92
C GLN A 314 -11.33 -32.14 -0.24
N GLU A 315 -12.32 -31.98 0.62
CA GLU A 315 -13.06 -33.10 1.22
C GLU A 315 -14.08 -33.73 0.24
N ASP A 316 -14.25 -33.14 -0.95
CA ASP A 316 -15.03 -33.70 -2.05
C ASP A 316 -14.24 -34.85 -2.74
N PRO A 317 -14.78 -36.08 -2.79
CA PRO A 317 -14.09 -37.26 -3.35
C PRO A 317 -13.65 -37.16 -4.82
N ASP A 318 -14.16 -36.19 -5.59
CA ASP A 318 -13.80 -35.96 -7.00
C ASP A 318 -12.66 -34.93 -7.20
N SER A 319 -12.10 -34.37 -6.13
CA SER A 319 -11.06 -33.33 -6.23
C SER A 319 -9.63 -33.89 -6.39
N THR A 320 -8.87 -33.37 -7.37
CA THR A 320 -7.44 -33.70 -7.53
C THR A 320 -6.59 -33.00 -6.47
N PRO A 321 -5.66 -33.71 -5.78
CA PRO A 321 -4.89 -33.13 -4.69
C PRO A 321 -3.95 -32.02 -5.18
N VAL A 322 -4.05 -30.84 -4.57
CA VAL A 322 -3.14 -29.72 -4.76
C VAL A 322 -1.80 -30.05 -4.07
N LYS A 323 -0.69 -29.87 -4.79
CA LYS A 323 0.66 -30.08 -4.26
C LYS A 323 0.91 -29.16 -3.06
N ALA A 324 1.44 -29.73 -1.97
CA ALA A 324 1.91 -28.97 -0.83
C ALA A 324 3.04 -28.01 -1.24
N PRO A 325 3.13 -26.80 -0.62
CA PRO A 325 4.23 -25.88 -0.90
C PRO A 325 5.57 -26.46 -0.45
N ASP A 326 6.63 -26.17 -1.21
CA ASP A 326 8.02 -26.55 -0.98
C ASP A 326 8.52 -26.11 0.42
N ASP A 327 9.01 -27.07 1.21
CA ASP A 327 9.43 -26.85 2.60
C ASP A 327 10.67 -25.95 2.73
N THR A 328 11.44 -25.79 1.66
CA THR A 328 12.60 -24.88 1.60
C THR A 328 12.17 -23.40 1.67
N TYR A 329 11.04 -23.06 1.05
CA TYR A 329 10.48 -21.69 1.03
C TYR A 329 9.91 -21.29 2.40
N LYS A 330 9.39 -22.26 3.17
CA LYS A 330 8.89 -22.03 4.53
C LYS A 330 10.02 -21.71 5.52
N CYS A 331 11.16 -22.37 5.41
CA CYS A 331 12.27 -22.20 6.35
C CYS A 331 12.89 -20.79 6.26
N LEU A 332 13.16 -20.30 5.05
CA LEU A 332 13.68 -18.96 4.81
C LEU A 332 12.70 -17.86 5.25
N LEU A 333 11.39 -18.08 5.05
CA LEU A 333 10.36 -17.18 5.55
C LEU A 333 10.32 -17.15 7.08
N THR A 334 10.48 -18.28 7.77
CA THR A 334 10.47 -18.34 9.24
C THR A 334 11.60 -17.51 9.86
N GLU A 335 12.80 -17.52 9.28
CA GLU A 335 13.92 -16.69 9.76
C GLU A 335 13.65 -15.19 9.57
N ILE A 336 13.14 -14.78 8.40
CA ILE A 336 12.72 -13.39 8.13
C ILE A 336 11.57 -12.95 9.07
N LEU A 337 10.71 -13.88 9.47
CA LEU A 337 9.56 -13.65 10.36
C LEU A 337 9.95 -13.49 11.84
N GLU A 338 11.05 -14.10 12.27
CA GLU A 338 11.63 -13.88 13.61
C GLU A 338 12.43 -12.56 13.67
N GLU A 339 13.10 -12.19 12.57
CA GLU A 339 13.84 -10.93 12.46
C GLU A 339 12.96 -9.66 12.44
N THR A 340 11.65 -9.79 12.21
CA THR A 340 10.73 -8.66 12.01
C THR A 340 9.90 -8.31 13.25
N ARG A 341 10.53 -8.26 14.42
CA ARG A 341 9.90 -7.85 15.69
C ARG A 341 10.61 -6.66 16.33
N PHE A 342 9.82 -5.69 16.78
CA PHE A 342 10.31 -4.58 17.61
C PHE A 342 10.54 -5.04 19.05
N VAL A 343 11.67 -5.74 19.28
CA VAL A 343 12.02 -6.32 20.60
C VAL A 343 11.94 -5.29 21.72
N GLU A 344 12.32 -4.04 21.45
CA GLU A 344 12.31 -2.96 22.45
C GLU A 344 10.92 -2.52 22.92
N LEU A 345 9.86 -2.87 22.18
CA LEU A 345 8.48 -2.49 22.49
C LEU A 345 7.63 -3.65 23.00
N GLU A 346 8.12 -4.90 22.91
CA GLU A 346 7.34 -6.10 23.21
C GLU A 346 6.62 -6.08 24.56
N PRO A 347 7.24 -5.63 25.67
CA PRO A 347 6.57 -5.61 26.98
C PRO A 347 5.30 -4.76 27.00
N GLU A 348 5.21 -3.74 26.15
CA GLU A 348 4.10 -2.78 26.16
C GLU A 348 3.01 -3.09 25.12
N LEU A 349 3.25 -4.03 24.20
CA LEU A 349 2.28 -4.34 23.13
C LEU A 349 1.20 -5.35 23.55
N GLU A 350 1.37 -6.06 24.67
CA GLU A 350 0.48 -7.16 25.06
C GLU A 350 -0.99 -6.72 25.20
N SER A 351 -1.25 -5.56 25.81
CA SER A 351 -2.62 -5.06 25.97
C SER A 351 -3.32 -4.77 24.64
N ILE A 352 -2.57 -4.25 23.66
CA ILE A 352 -3.09 -3.88 22.34
C ILE A 352 -3.27 -5.13 21.47
N THR A 353 -2.25 -5.99 21.48
CA THR A 353 -2.28 -7.24 20.70
C THR A 353 -3.39 -8.18 21.18
N ASN A 354 -3.74 -8.19 22.47
CA ASN A 354 -4.84 -8.98 23.00
C ASN A 354 -6.24 -8.48 22.62
N GLU A 355 -6.37 -7.27 22.05
CA GLU A 355 -7.68 -6.79 21.58
C GLU A 355 -8.22 -7.65 20.43
N ILE A 356 -7.34 -8.21 19.59
CA ILE A 356 -7.72 -8.98 18.40
C ILE A 356 -6.80 -10.19 18.19
N THR A 357 -7.37 -11.30 17.75
CA THR A 357 -6.62 -12.52 17.45
C THR A 357 -5.76 -12.40 16.18
N ASP A 358 -4.69 -13.19 16.11
CA ASP A 358 -3.93 -13.49 14.89
C ASP A 358 -4.12 -14.92 14.38
N ALA A 359 -4.95 -15.71 15.08
CA ALA A 359 -5.35 -17.04 14.64
C ALA A 359 -6.50 -16.97 13.63
N TYR A 360 -6.51 -17.93 12.70
CA TYR A 360 -7.61 -18.10 11.76
C TYR A 360 -8.92 -18.46 12.47
N LEU A 361 -10.01 -17.98 11.89
CA LEU A 361 -11.36 -18.05 12.45
C LEU A 361 -12.09 -19.28 11.93
N LEU A 362 -12.86 -19.96 12.78
CA LEU A 362 -13.57 -21.17 12.40
C LEU A 362 -15.08 -20.98 12.34
N ASP A 363 -15.65 -20.20 13.26
CA ASP A 363 -17.09 -20.04 13.40
C ASP A 363 -17.52 -18.59 13.69
N PHE A 364 -18.82 -18.40 13.91
CA PHE A 364 -19.39 -17.09 14.24
C PHE A 364 -18.84 -16.48 15.52
N ASN A 365 -18.54 -17.31 16.52
CA ASN A 365 -18.06 -16.86 17.83
C ASN A 365 -16.63 -16.34 17.74
N ASP A 366 -15.82 -16.93 16.86
CA ASP A 366 -14.48 -16.44 16.53
C ASP A 366 -14.55 -15.15 15.69
N ALA A 367 -15.42 -15.12 14.68
CA ALA A 367 -15.52 -14.01 13.73
C ALA A 367 -16.12 -12.74 14.32
N LYS A 368 -17.07 -12.87 15.24
CA LYS A 368 -17.80 -11.72 15.81
C LYS A 368 -16.88 -10.75 16.59
N PRO A 369 -15.99 -11.18 17.51
CA PRO A 369 -15.03 -10.30 18.17
C PRO A 369 -14.16 -9.51 17.18
N VAL A 370 -13.65 -10.18 16.14
CA VAL A 370 -12.87 -9.54 15.07
C VAL A 370 -13.69 -8.46 14.37
N PHE A 371 -14.92 -8.79 13.97
CA PHE A 371 -15.85 -7.84 13.35
C PHE A 371 -16.14 -6.62 14.25
N LEU A 372 -16.34 -6.82 15.56
CA LEU A 372 -16.61 -5.74 16.49
C LEU A 372 -15.43 -4.76 16.59
N ASN A 373 -14.21 -5.26 16.57
CA ASN A 373 -13.03 -4.41 16.54
C ASN A 373 -12.87 -3.68 15.20
N VAL A 374 -13.09 -4.37 14.07
CA VAL A 374 -13.14 -3.72 12.75
C VAL A 374 -14.09 -2.53 12.76
N ARG A 375 -15.30 -2.73 13.29
CA ARG A 375 -16.28 -1.65 13.44
C ARG A 375 -15.77 -0.52 14.33
N LYS A 376 -15.21 -0.83 15.51
CA LYS A 376 -14.61 0.15 16.42
C LYS A 376 -13.58 1.03 15.70
N TRP A 377 -12.69 0.43 14.91
CA TRP A 377 -11.64 1.17 14.20
C TRP A 377 -12.17 1.96 12.99
N LEU A 378 -13.16 1.42 12.26
CA LEU A 378 -13.81 2.18 11.19
C LEU A 378 -14.60 3.38 11.75
N ASP A 379 -15.29 3.21 12.87
CA ASP A 379 -15.98 4.31 13.57
C ASP A 379 -14.96 5.38 13.99
N LYS A 380 -13.82 5.00 14.57
CA LYS A 380 -12.70 5.92 14.88
C LYS A 380 -12.18 6.64 13.64
N ALA A 381 -12.02 5.94 12.50
CA ALA A 381 -11.56 6.57 11.27
C ALA A 381 -12.58 7.60 10.72
N LYS A 382 -13.89 7.35 10.88
CA LYS A 382 -14.95 8.28 10.47
C LYS A 382 -14.98 9.58 11.29
N GLU A 383 -14.42 9.59 12.50
CA GLU A 383 -14.30 10.83 13.30
C GLU A 383 -13.46 11.89 12.58
N TYR A 384 -12.41 11.47 11.86
CA TYR A 384 -11.57 12.36 11.04
C TYR A 384 -12.04 12.44 9.58
N TYR A 385 -12.25 11.28 8.95
CA TYR A 385 -12.69 11.18 7.55
C TYR A 385 -14.20 11.35 7.43
N THR A 386 -14.70 12.54 7.77
CA THR A 386 -16.13 12.86 7.68
C THR A 386 -16.60 12.96 6.23
N PHE A 387 -17.89 12.75 6.01
CA PHE A 387 -18.50 12.88 4.68
C PHE A 387 -18.27 14.28 4.07
N GLU A 388 -18.32 15.34 4.89
CA GLU A 388 -18.19 16.73 4.44
C GLU A 388 -16.79 17.09 3.99
N ASN A 389 -15.77 16.67 4.75
CA ASN A 389 -14.37 17.06 4.49
C ASN A 389 -13.64 16.05 3.61
N HIS A 390 -14.04 14.77 3.66
CA HIS A 390 -13.31 13.65 3.06
C HIS A 390 -14.27 12.62 2.43
N ALA A 391 -15.14 13.07 1.53
CA ALA A 391 -16.22 12.25 0.95
C ALA A 391 -15.74 10.90 0.36
N SER A 392 -14.61 10.88 -0.35
CA SER A 392 -14.04 9.65 -0.93
C SER A 392 -13.60 8.66 0.15
N ASP A 393 -12.84 9.13 1.15
CA ASP A 393 -12.39 8.29 2.27
C ASP A 393 -13.56 7.79 3.12
N TYR A 394 -14.54 8.64 3.41
CA TYR A 394 -15.76 8.23 4.12
C TYR A 394 -16.48 7.10 3.39
N ALA A 395 -16.59 7.21 2.06
CA ALA A 395 -17.24 6.20 1.23
C ALA A 395 -16.45 4.89 1.20
N TRP A 396 -15.12 4.93 1.08
CA TRP A 396 -14.27 3.73 1.20
C TRP A 396 -14.35 3.06 2.58
N ILE A 397 -14.35 3.84 3.66
CA ILE A 397 -14.54 3.33 5.03
C ILE A 397 -15.92 2.67 5.17
N SER A 398 -16.93 3.20 4.50
CA SER A 398 -18.28 2.63 4.49
C SER A 398 -18.37 1.33 3.68
N GLN A 399 -17.65 1.23 2.55
CA GLN A 399 -17.47 -0.03 1.82
C GLN A 399 -16.72 -1.06 2.66
N ASP A 400 -15.68 -0.66 3.40
CA ASP A 400 -14.95 -1.55 4.31
C ASP A 400 -15.87 -2.12 5.40
N LEU A 401 -16.75 -1.29 5.97
CA LEU A 401 -17.74 -1.76 6.94
C LEU A 401 -18.73 -2.73 6.28
N SER A 402 -19.19 -2.44 5.07
CA SER A 402 -20.06 -3.34 4.31
C SER A 402 -19.40 -4.68 4.02
N GLN A 403 -18.13 -4.68 3.62
CA GLN A 403 -17.32 -5.87 3.38
C GLN A 403 -17.12 -6.68 4.67
N ALA A 404 -16.90 -6.03 5.81
CA ALA A 404 -16.81 -6.70 7.11
C ALA A 404 -18.10 -7.45 7.45
N TYR A 405 -19.27 -6.85 7.20
CA TYR A 405 -20.56 -7.53 7.34
C TYR A 405 -20.70 -8.69 6.34
N LYS A 406 -20.29 -8.51 5.07
CA LYS A 406 -20.33 -9.58 4.04
C LYS A 406 -19.51 -10.79 4.48
N CYS A 407 -18.36 -10.56 5.10
CA CYS A 407 -17.52 -11.64 5.61
C CYS A 407 -18.14 -12.30 6.85
N LEU A 408 -18.70 -11.52 7.78
CA LEU A 408 -19.34 -12.06 8.97
C LEU A 408 -20.56 -12.95 8.64
N VAL A 409 -21.34 -12.59 7.61
CA VAL A 409 -22.50 -13.38 7.15
C VAL A 409 -22.13 -14.83 6.85
N PHE A 410 -20.93 -15.08 6.29
CA PHE A 410 -20.47 -16.43 5.96
C PHE A 410 -20.44 -17.36 7.18
N TYR A 411 -20.14 -16.82 8.36
CA TYR A 411 -20.04 -17.60 9.59
C TYR A 411 -21.37 -17.73 10.34
N GLU A 412 -22.42 -17.05 9.90
CA GLU A 412 -23.72 -17.05 10.59
C GLU A 412 -24.68 -18.05 9.93
N ASP A 413 -25.14 -19.05 10.67
CA ASP A 413 -26.07 -20.07 10.14
C ASP A 413 -27.52 -19.59 10.07
N ASN A 414 -27.91 -18.59 10.89
CA ASN A 414 -29.30 -18.14 10.93
C ASN A 414 -29.61 -17.18 9.77
N GLU A 415 -30.38 -17.64 8.79
CA GLU A 415 -30.80 -16.85 7.61
C GLU A 415 -31.44 -15.49 7.96
N ASP A 416 -32.19 -15.40 9.07
CA ASP A 416 -32.79 -14.13 9.49
C ASP A 416 -31.76 -13.14 10.02
N ARG A 417 -30.67 -13.62 10.66
CA ARG A 417 -29.53 -12.79 11.04
C ARG A 417 -28.70 -12.41 9.82
N GLN A 418 -28.45 -13.33 8.90
CA GLN A 418 -27.78 -13.04 7.63
C GLN A 418 -28.52 -11.92 6.87
N ALA A 419 -29.84 -12.04 6.70
CA ALA A 419 -30.65 -11.03 6.03
C ALA A 419 -30.61 -9.66 6.74
N ARG A 420 -30.53 -9.63 8.08
CA ARG A 420 -30.36 -8.39 8.85
C ARG A 420 -28.99 -7.74 8.63
N MET A 421 -27.93 -8.55 8.56
CA MET A 421 -26.57 -8.06 8.27
C MET A 421 -26.49 -7.48 6.85
N HIS A 422 -27.02 -8.16 5.84
CA HIS A 422 -27.12 -7.60 4.50
C HIS A 422 -28.00 -6.35 4.44
N LYS A 423 -29.09 -6.29 5.21
CA LYS A 423 -29.90 -5.06 5.27
C LYS A 423 -29.10 -3.89 5.84
N ARG A 424 -28.24 -4.15 6.84
CA ARG A 424 -27.34 -3.13 7.39
C ARG A 424 -26.31 -2.66 6.38
N ARG A 425 -25.76 -3.56 5.55
CA ARG A 425 -24.90 -3.20 4.41
C ARG A 425 -25.62 -2.25 3.45
N ILE A 426 -26.87 -2.57 3.08
CA ILE A 426 -27.70 -1.71 2.24
C ILE A 426 -27.85 -0.32 2.86
N ASP A 427 -28.21 -0.23 4.16
CA ASP A 427 -28.39 1.09 4.82
C ASP A 427 -27.12 1.94 4.74
N ILE A 428 -25.95 1.33 4.99
CA ILE A 428 -24.65 2.02 4.96
C ILE A 428 -24.34 2.55 3.55
N LEU A 429 -24.55 1.72 2.53
CA LEU A 429 -24.21 2.04 1.15
C LEU A 429 -25.21 3.00 0.50
N GLU A 430 -26.50 2.91 0.85
CA GLU A 430 -27.54 3.87 0.42
C GLU A 430 -27.27 5.26 1.00
N GLU A 431 -26.88 5.38 2.27
CA GLU A 431 -26.50 6.67 2.88
C GLU A 431 -25.40 7.38 2.07
N VAL A 432 -24.38 6.63 1.65
CA VAL A 432 -23.27 7.16 0.87
C VAL A 432 -23.72 7.58 -0.53
N ILE A 433 -24.49 6.75 -1.24
CA ILE A 433 -24.87 7.03 -2.62
C ILE A 433 -25.89 8.17 -2.73
N GLU A 434 -26.69 8.40 -1.69
CA GLU A 434 -27.62 9.54 -1.61
C GLU A 434 -26.88 10.85 -1.38
N GLY A 435 -25.75 10.81 -0.66
CA GLY A 435 -24.92 11.99 -0.40
C GLY A 435 -23.93 12.33 -1.54
N LEU A 436 -23.44 11.34 -2.29
CA LEU A 436 -22.40 11.54 -3.29
C LEU A 436 -22.95 12.08 -4.62
N CYS A 437 -22.23 13.01 -5.24
CA CYS A 437 -22.50 13.44 -6.62
C CYS A 437 -21.84 12.47 -7.62
N PRO A 438 -22.60 11.66 -8.40
CA PRO A 438 -22.01 10.63 -9.25
C PRO A 438 -21.18 11.16 -10.42
N ARG A 439 -21.28 12.45 -10.72
CA ARG A 439 -20.44 13.10 -11.75
C ARG A 439 -18.99 13.26 -11.31
N TYR A 440 -18.77 13.58 -10.03
CA TYR A 440 -17.41 13.77 -9.48
C TYR A 440 -16.85 12.47 -8.91
N TYR A 441 -17.71 11.64 -8.31
CA TYR A 441 -17.31 10.40 -7.60
C TYR A 441 -17.67 9.14 -8.40
N ARG A 442 -17.51 9.19 -9.73
CA ARG A 442 -18.01 8.17 -10.65
C ARG A 442 -17.52 6.75 -10.34
N ALA A 443 -16.23 6.58 -10.05
CA ALA A 443 -15.64 5.26 -9.81
C ALA A 443 -16.26 4.59 -8.57
N ILE A 444 -16.26 5.28 -7.43
CA ILE A 444 -16.82 4.76 -6.19
C ILE A 444 -18.34 4.58 -6.25
N CYS A 445 -19.08 5.47 -6.94
CA CYS A 445 -20.50 5.28 -7.17
C CYS A 445 -20.79 3.99 -7.95
N ARG A 446 -19.97 3.67 -8.96
CA ARG A 446 -20.11 2.43 -9.74
C ARG A 446 -19.90 1.19 -8.87
N GLU A 447 -18.85 1.19 -8.05
CA GLU A 447 -18.57 0.10 -7.11
C GLU A 447 -19.73 -0.10 -6.12
N ILE A 448 -20.22 0.99 -5.51
CA ILE A 448 -21.33 0.95 -4.55
C ILE A 448 -22.63 0.47 -5.20
N TRP A 449 -22.93 0.88 -6.44
CA TRP A 449 -24.13 0.40 -7.14
C TRP A 449 -24.08 -1.10 -7.41
N ILE A 450 -22.93 -1.64 -7.82
CA ILE A 450 -22.76 -3.09 -7.99
C ILE A 450 -22.93 -3.79 -6.65
N GLU A 451 -22.26 -3.32 -5.59
CA GLU A 451 -22.33 -3.95 -4.28
C GLU A 451 -23.75 -3.92 -3.68
N LEU A 452 -24.48 -2.81 -3.85
CA LEU A 452 -25.89 -2.71 -3.48
C LEU A 452 -26.74 -3.72 -4.26
N ALA A 453 -26.55 -3.80 -5.57
CA ALA A 453 -27.32 -4.71 -6.42
C ALA A 453 -27.11 -6.17 -6.02
N GLU A 454 -25.86 -6.58 -5.78
CA GLU A 454 -25.50 -7.90 -5.26
C GLU A 454 -26.12 -8.16 -3.90
N THR A 455 -26.02 -7.20 -2.97
CA THR A 455 -26.54 -7.36 -1.60
C THR A 455 -28.07 -7.49 -1.58
N TYR A 456 -28.78 -6.75 -2.43
CA TYR A 456 -30.22 -6.95 -2.60
C TYR A 456 -30.54 -8.33 -3.16
N SER A 457 -29.73 -8.83 -4.09
CA SER A 457 -29.89 -10.19 -4.64
C SER A 457 -29.60 -11.28 -3.60
N GLU A 458 -28.61 -11.08 -2.72
CA GLU A 458 -28.31 -12.02 -1.62
C GLU A 458 -29.51 -12.16 -0.67
N ILE A 459 -30.14 -11.04 -0.27
CA ILE A 459 -31.37 -11.09 0.55
C ILE A 459 -32.53 -11.72 -0.23
N LEU A 460 -32.66 -11.42 -1.53
CA LEU A 460 -33.69 -12.01 -2.39
C LEU A 460 -33.59 -13.53 -2.38
N ASP A 461 -32.37 -14.06 -2.55
CA ASP A 461 -32.12 -15.50 -2.62
C ASP A 461 -32.46 -16.18 -1.29
N LEU A 462 -32.02 -15.63 -0.16
CA LEU A 462 -32.44 -16.12 1.17
C LEU A 462 -33.97 -16.18 1.34
N LYS A 463 -34.72 -15.21 0.79
CA LYS A 463 -36.18 -15.20 0.88
C LYS A 463 -36.85 -16.19 -0.07
N ILE A 464 -36.26 -16.44 -1.24
CA ILE A 464 -36.74 -17.45 -2.19
C ILE A 464 -36.47 -18.86 -1.63
N ASP A 465 -35.27 -19.11 -1.11
CA ASP A 465 -34.87 -20.42 -0.59
C ASP A 465 -35.74 -20.82 0.59
N ARG A 466 -36.00 -19.89 1.52
CA ARG A 466 -36.94 -20.10 2.62
C ARG A 466 -38.36 -20.41 2.17
N LEU A 467 -38.83 -19.74 1.12
CA LEU A 467 -40.16 -19.98 0.55
C LEU A 467 -40.23 -21.37 -0.11
N GLN A 468 -39.16 -21.81 -0.75
CA GLN A 468 -39.07 -23.16 -1.33
C GLN A 468 -39.01 -24.24 -0.24
N ALA A 469 -38.31 -23.97 0.86
CA ALA A 469 -38.20 -24.89 1.99
C ALA A 469 -39.50 -25.02 2.82
N SER A 470 -40.31 -23.96 2.92
CA SER A 470 -41.49 -23.98 3.80
C SER A 470 -42.68 -24.78 3.25
N ASN A 471 -42.69 -25.18 1.97
CA ASN A 471 -43.83 -25.80 1.27
C ASN A 471 -45.17 -25.02 1.40
N GLU A 472 -45.15 -23.80 1.94
CA GLU A 472 -46.32 -22.96 2.12
C GLU A 472 -46.62 -22.18 0.84
N LYS A 473 -47.91 -21.92 0.59
CA LYS A 473 -48.28 -21.02 -0.50
C LYS A 473 -47.72 -19.62 -0.22
N PRO A 474 -47.05 -18.97 -1.18
CA PRO A 474 -46.46 -17.66 -0.96
C PRO A 474 -47.53 -16.65 -0.54
N THR A 475 -47.37 -16.05 0.64
CA THR A 475 -48.29 -15.01 1.08
C THR A 475 -48.10 -13.74 0.24
N PRO A 476 -49.13 -12.88 0.08
CA PRO A 476 -48.99 -11.61 -0.66
C PRO A 476 -47.85 -10.72 -0.14
N GLN A 477 -47.60 -10.75 1.17
CA GLN A 477 -46.51 -9.99 1.80
C GLN A 477 -45.13 -10.52 1.38
N MET A 478 -44.97 -11.85 1.30
CA MET A 478 -43.72 -12.46 0.83
C MET A 478 -43.45 -12.14 -0.63
N ILE A 479 -44.49 -12.25 -1.48
CA ILE A 479 -44.40 -11.90 -2.91
C ILE A 479 -43.98 -10.45 -3.08
N ALA A 480 -44.65 -9.50 -2.41
CA ALA A 480 -44.32 -8.08 -2.48
C ALA A 480 -42.90 -7.78 -1.98
N LYS A 481 -42.41 -8.52 -0.98
CA LYS A 481 -41.04 -8.36 -0.48
C LYS A 481 -40.01 -8.84 -1.51
N ILE A 482 -40.21 -10.01 -2.10
CA ILE A 482 -39.37 -10.59 -3.16
C ILE A 482 -39.32 -9.63 -4.36
N GLU A 483 -40.47 -9.16 -4.82
CA GLU A 483 -40.56 -8.21 -5.93
C GLU A 483 -39.80 -6.92 -5.64
N ARG A 484 -39.96 -6.33 -4.45
CA ARG A 484 -39.24 -5.11 -4.06
C ARG A 484 -37.72 -5.32 -4.05
N LEU A 485 -37.24 -6.43 -3.50
CA LEU A 485 -35.80 -6.73 -3.46
C LEU A 485 -35.23 -6.87 -4.89
N ALA A 486 -35.93 -7.60 -5.76
CA ALA A 486 -35.53 -7.76 -7.15
C ALA A 486 -35.51 -6.40 -7.90
N LYS A 487 -36.56 -5.59 -7.75
CA LYS A 487 -36.62 -4.24 -8.36
C LYS A 487 -35.51 -3.32 -7.86
N SER A 488 -35.21 -3.33 -6.56
CA SER A 488 -34.09 -2.57 -6.00
C SER A 488 -32.75 -3.03 -6.56
N SER A 489 -32.52 -4.34 -6.65
CA SER A 489 -31.29 -4.88 -7.25
C SER A 489 -31.14 -4.44 -8.71
N ILE A 490 -32.20 -4.58 -9.52
CA ILE A 490 -32.23 -4.14 -10.92
C ILE A 490 -31.96 -2.64 -11.04
N LYS A 491 -32.57 -1.80 -10.19
CA LYS A 491 -32.37 -0.33 -10.18
C LYS A 491 -30.88 0.05 -10.03
N HIS A 492 -30.17 -0.61 -9.11
CA HIS A 492 -28.76 -0.31 -8.89
C HIS A 492 -27.87 -0.82 -10.03
N TYR A 493 -28.12 -2.02 -10.56
CA TYR A 493 -27.45 -2.49 -11.77
C TYR A 493 -27.69 -1.55 -12.97
N GLN A 494 -28.91 -1.05 -13.15
CA GLN A 494 -29.21 -0.07 -14.19
C GLN A 494 -28.48 1.26 -13.97
N SER A 495 -28.34 1.70 -12.72
CA SER A 495 -27.58 2.92 -12.38
C SER A 495 -26.09 2.78 -12.76
N PHE A 496 -25.51 1.60 -12.50
CA PHE A 496 -24.17 1.25 -13.00
C PHE A 496 -24.11 1.28 -14.53
N LEU A 497 -25.00 0.57 -15.23
CA LEU A 497 -25.00 0.50 -16.70
C LEU A 497 -25.17 1.87 -17.35
N ASN A 498 -26.08 2.70 -16.82
CA ASN A 498 -26.32 4.06 -17.31
C ASN A 498 -25.13 5.00 -17.10
N SER A 499 -24.22 4.65 -16.19
CA SER A 499 -22.99 5.42 -15.97
C SER A 499 -21.89 5.08 -16.97
N LEU A 500 -22.00 3.96 -17.70
CA LEU A 500 -20.97 3.51 -18.63
C LEU A 500 -20.94 4.37 -19.89
N GLU A 501 -19.74 4.65 -20.37
CA GLU A 501 -19.52 5.33 -21.65
C GLU A 501 -19.12 4.29 -22.69
N THR A 502 -19.68 4.39 -23.89
CA THR A 502 -19.29 3.56 -25.03
C THR A 502 -18.47 4.39 -26.02
N SER A 503 -17.38 3.82 -26.52
CA SER A 503 -16.64 4.39 -27.64
C SER A 503 -17.15 3.80 -28.94
N LYS A 504 -17.23 4.62 -30.00
CA LYS A 504 -17.55 4.14 -31.34
C LYS A 504 -16.24 3.81 -32.05
N SER A 505 -16.12 2.57 -32.48
CA SER A 505 -15.05 2.16 -33.40
C SER A 505 -15.20 2.85 -34.76
N GLU A 506 -14.16 2.82 -35.59
CA GLU A 506 -14.19 3.35 -36.96
C GLU A 506 -15.29 2.71 -37.83
N SER A 507 -15.70 1.48 -37.50
CA SER A 507 -16.81 0.76 -38.14
C SER A 507 -18.20 1.13 -37.59
N GLY A 508 -18.28 2.07 -36.63
CA GLY A 508 -19.53 2.53 -36.02
C GLY A 508 -20.10 1.60 -34.95
N VAL A 509 -19.40 0.53 -34.58
CA VAL A 509 -19.82 -0.39 -33.51
C VAL A 509 -19.44 0.20 -32.14
N GLU A 510 -20.44 0.36 -31.27
CA GLU A 510 -20.26 0.80 -29.89
C GLU A 510 -19.62 -0.29 -29.04
N SER A 511 -18.53 0.05 -28.34
CA SER A 511 -17.81 -0.86 -27.45
C SER A 511 -17.64 -0.26 -26.06
N PHE A 512 -17.69 -1.12 -25.03
CA PHE A 512 -17.19 -0.77 -23.70
C PHE A 512 -15.66 -0.74 -23.70
N SER A 513 -15.07 -0.01 -22.74
CA SER A 513 -13.64 -0.13 -22.42
C SER A 513 -13.32 -1.53 -21.92
N ASP A 514 -12.09 -1.99 -22.18
CA ASP A 514 -11.71 -3.37 -21.85
C ASP A 514 -11.73 -3.67 -20.35
N ASP A 515 -11.50 -2.65 -19.51
CA ASP A 515 -11.56 -2.75 -18.04
C ASP A 515 -12.98 -2.94 -17.51
N LEU A 516 -13.99 -2.38 -18.20
CA LEU A 516 -15.39 -2.43 -17.77
C LEU A 516 -16.21 -3.47 -18.53
N LEU A 517 -15.66 -4.04 -19.60
CA LEU A 517 -16.34 -4.96 -20.49
C LEU A 517 -16.95 -6.16 -19.76
N TYR A 518 -16.14 -6.86 -18.96
CA TYR A 518 -16.61 -8.03 -18.21
C TYR A 518 -17.77 -7.65 -17.28
N LEU A 519 -17.57 -6.59 -16.48
CA LEU A 519 -18.53 -6.15 -15.49
C LEU A 519 -19.84 -5.68 -16.14
N ALA A 520 -19.76 -4.99 -17.28
CA ALA A 520 -20.94 -4.55 -18.05
C ALA A 520 -21.78 -5.74 -18.53
N LEU A 521 -21.17 -6.71 -19.22
CA LEU A 521 -21.90 -7.87 -19.75
C LEU A 521 -22.43 -8.76 -18.63
N TYR A 522 -21.66 -8.94 -17.56
CA TYR A 522 -22.09 -9.71 -16.39
C TYR A 522 -23.27 -9.03 -15.67
N THR A 523 -23.29 -7.69 -15.65
CA THR A 523 -24.42 -6.92 -15.11
C THR A 523 -25.70 -7.15 -15.93
N TYR A 524 -25.62 -7.12 -17.27
CA TYR A 524 -26.78 -7.46 -18.11
C TYR A 524 -27.28 -8.89 -17.85
N PHE A 525 -26.37 -9.86 -17.72
CA PHE A 525 -26.72 -11.22 -17.36
C PHE A 525 -27.48 -11.31 -16.02
N HIS A 526 -27.01 -10.61 -14.99
CA HIS A 526 -27.69 -10.56 -13.68
C HIS A 526 -29.05 -9.88 -13.75
N VAL A 527 -29.18 -8.77 -14.48
CA VAL A 527 -30.49 -8.13 -14.73
C VAL A 527 -31.46 -9.12 -15.36
N GLY A 528 -31.01 -9.89 -16.36
CA GLY A 528 -31.81 -10.95 -16.98
C GLY A 528 -32.27 -12.02 -15.97
N ARG A 529 -31.38 -12.46 -15.08
CA ARG A 529 -31.70 -13.43 -14.01
C ARG A 529 -32.71 -12.87 -13.02
N LEU A 530 -32.57 -11.62 -12.61
CA LEU A 530 -33.44 -10.98 -11.62
C LEU A 530 -34.87 -10.85 -12.12
N PHE A 531 -35.08 -10.46 -13.38
CA PHE A 531 -36.43 -10.43 -13.96
C PHE A 531 -37.11 -11.81 -13.95
N ASN A 532 -36.34 -12.90 -14.09
CA ASN A 532 -36.87 -14.26 -13.97
C ASN A 532 -37.18 -14.70 -12.53
N LYS A 533 -36.53 -14.08 -11.54
CA LYS A 533 -36.76 -14.35 -10.11
C LYS A 533 -38.01 -13.63 -9.58
N ILE A 534 -38.58 -12.65 -10.29
CA ILE A 534 -39.78 -11.93 -9.84
C ILE A 534 -41.01 -12.84 -9.90
N ILE A 535 -41.60 -13.10 -8.74
CA ILE A 535 -42.84 -13.87 -8.60
C ILE A 535 -44.02 -12.90 -8.75
N THR A 536 -44.92 -13.16 -9.70
CA THR A 536 -46.17 -12.41 -9.86
C THR A 536 -47.31 -13.32 -10.29
N SER A 537 -48.51 -13.06 -9.77
CA SER A 537 -49.76 -13.71 -10.21
C SER A 537 -50.37 -13.05 -11.44
N ASP A 538 -49.94 -11.83 -11.78
CA ASP A 538 -50.39 -11.13 -12.97
C ASP A 538 -49.68 -11.66 -14.23
N THR A 539 -50.46 -12.26 -15.12
CA THR A 539 -49.99 -12.81 -16.39
C THR A 539 -49.34 -11.74 -17.27
N GLN A 540 -49.86 -10.50 -17.26
CA GLN A 540 -49.30 -9.41 -18.06
C GLN A 540 -47.92 -9.01 -17.55
N GLN A 541 -47.79 -8.78 -16.24
CA GLN A 541 -46.49 -8.49 -15.63
C GLN A 541 -45.48 -9.65 -15.81
N LYS A 542 -45.95 -10.91 -15.79
CA LYS A 542 -45.10 -12.08 -16.06
C LYS A 542 -44.55 -12.07 -17.48
N ILE A 543 -45.37 -11.69 -18.47
CA ILE A 543 -44.96 -11.53 -19.87
C ILE A 543 -43.92 -10.40 -20.01
N GLU A 544 -44.13 -9.27 -19.34
CA GLU A 544 -43.21 -8.12 -19.37
C GLU A 544 -41.85 -8.42 -18.73
N ASN A 545 -41.85 -9.09 -17.57
CA ASN A 545 -40.63 -9.53 -16.90
C ASN A 545 -39.85 -10.52 -17.78
N MET A 546 -40.56 -11.48 -18.40
CA MET A 546 -39.94 -12.46 -19.28
C MET A 546 -39.34 -11.81 -20.53
N GLN A 547 -40.03 -10.81 -21.11
CA GLN A 547 -39.49 -10.02 -22.21
C GLN A 547 -38.22 -9.27 -21.78
N SER A 548 -38.26 -8.58 -20.64
CA SER A 548 -37.10 -7.84 -20.11
C SER A 548 -35.89 -8.76 -19.85
N SER A 549 -36.15 -9.99 -19.39
CA SER A 549 -35.11 -11.01 -19.24
C SER A 549 -34.48 -11.41 -20.57
N ILE A 550 -35.30 -11.67 -21.59
CA ILE A 550 -34.84 -12.00 -22.95
C ILE A 550 -34.02 -10.85 -23.53
N ASP A 551 -34.47 -9.61 -23.37
CA ASP A 551 -33.79 -8.43 -23.90
C ASP A 551 -32.38 -8.28 -23.29
N ALA A 552 -32.26 -8.50 -21.97
CA ALA A 552 -30.97 -8.45 -21.27
C ALA A 552 -29.99 -9.52 -21.74
N TYR A 553 -30.41 -10.79 -21.86
CA TYR A 553 -29.55 -11.84 -22.41
C TYR A 553 -29.24 -11.63 -23.89
N SER A 554 -30.21 -11.13 -24.67
CA SER A 554 -30.03 -10.80 -26.08
C SER A 554 -28.99 -9.71 -26.25
N PHE A 555 -28.92 -8.72 -25.35
CA PHE A 555 -27.86 -7.72 -25.37
C PHE A 555 -26.47 -8.36 -25.27
N VAL A 556 -26.28 -9.29 -24.33
CA VAL A 556 -25.00 -10.01 -24.14
C VAL A 556 -24.61 -10.78 -25.41
N VAL A 557 -25.55 -11.54 -25.99
CA VAL A 557 -25.30 -12.34 -27.20
C VAL A 557 -25.03 -11.44 -28.41
N ASN A 558 -25.80 -10.36 -28.56
CA ASN A 558 -25.63 -9.41 -29.66
C ASN A 558 -24.28 -8.68 -29.57
N TYR A 559 -23.86 -8.29 -28.35
CA TYR A 559 -22.55 -7.70 -28.14
C TYR A 559 -21.44 -8.68 -28.53
N TYR A 560 -21.49 -9.92 -28.01
CA TYR A 560 -20.53 -10.99 -28.36
C TYR A 560 -20.42 -11.20 -29.88
N ASN A 561 -21.54 -11.23 -30.61
CA ASN A 561 -21.54 -11.44 -32.06
C ASN A 561 -21.01 -10.24 -32.85
N LYS A 562 -21.19 -9.01 -32.35
CA LYS A 562 -20.70 -7.78 -33.00
C LYS A 562 -19.21 -7.50 -32.76
N HIS A 563 -18.59 -8.20 -31.80
CA HIS A 563 -17.19 -8.02 -31.40
C HIS A 563 -16.37 -9.31 -31.60
N PRO A 564 -16.16 -9.78 -32.85
CA PRO A 564 -15.38 -10.99 -33.12
C PRO A 564 -13.97 -10.95 -32.53
N GLU A 565 -13.35 -9.77 -32.45
CA GLU A 565 -12.03 -9.53 -31.87
C GLU A 565 -11.95 -9.80 -30.35
N LYS A 566 -13.11 -9.81 -29.67
CA LYS A 566 -13.20 -10.03 -28.21
C LYS A 566 -13.67 -11.43 -27.83
N GLN A 567 -14.11 -12.24 -28.80
CA GLN A 567 -14.76 -13.53 -28.54
C GLN A 567 -13.85 -14.51 -27.79
N GLU A 568 -12.58 -14.63 -28.17
CA GLU A 568 -11.63 -15.54 -27.50
C GLU A 568 -11.50 -15.25 -25.99
N LYS A 569 -11.51 -13.97 -25.62
CA LYS A 569 -11.48 -13.56 -24.20
C LYS A 569 -12.82 -13.86 -23.52
N LEU A 570 -13.94 -13.62 -24.21
CA LEU A 570 -15.29 -13.78 -23.66
C LEU A 570 -15.73 -15.24 -23.53
N ASP A 571 -15.26 -16.14 -24.39
CA ASP A 571 -15.64 -17.57 -24.40
C ASP A 571 -15.22 -18.33 -23.14
N LYS A 572 -14.29 -17.75 -22.37
CA LYS A 572 -13.86 -18.26 -21.06
C LYS A 572 -14.95 -18.12 -19.99
N TYR A 573 -15.93 -17.25 -20.19
CA TYR A 573 -16.95 -16.96 -19.19
C TYR A 573 -18.23 -17.78 -19.42
N GLU A 574 -18.61 -18.55 -18.42
CA GLU A 574 -19.79 -19.43 -18.47
C GLU A 574 -21.11 -18.67 -18.73
N PHE A 575 -21.26 -17.47 -18.19
CA PHE A 575 -22.47 -16.67 -18.35
C PHE A 575 -22.76 -16.30 -19.82
N ILE A 576 -21.75 -16.26 -20.69
CA ILE A 576 -21.93 -16.04 -22.13
C ILE A 576 -22.65 -17.22 -22.77
N LYS A 577 -22.25 -18.46 -22.42
CA LYS A 577 -22.88 -19.69 -22.90
C LYS A 577 -24.33 -19.79 -22.41
N LEU A 578 -24.53 -19.56 -21.11
CA LEU A 578 -25.87 -19.53 -20.52
C LEU A 578 -26.77 -18.47 -21.17
N SER A 579 -26.24 -17.29 -21.49
CA SER A 579 -27.01 -16.25 -22.19
C SER A 579 -27.46 -16.72 -23.57
N LYS A 580 -26.59 -17.40 -24.34
CA LYS A 580 -26.95 -18.00 -25.64
C LYS A 580 -28.08 -19.02 -25.48
N GLU A 581 -28.00 -19.88 -24.47
CA GLU A 581 -29.06 -20.86 -24.18
C GLU A 581 -30.38 -20.19 -23.80
N PHE A 582 -30.36 -19.20 -22.91
CA PHE A 582 -31.58 -18.51 -22.48
C PHE A 582 -32.27 -17.75 -23.62
N VAL A 583 -31.52 -17.16 -24.55
CA VAL A 583 -32.08 -16.51 -25.74
C VAL A 583 -32.79 -17.51 -26.66
N THR A 584 -32.41 -18.79 -26.65
CA THR A 584 -33.12 -19.84 -27.42
C THR A 584 -34.37 -20.36 -26.69
N LEU A 585 -34.30 -20.53 -25.37
CA LEU A 585 -35.34 -21.21 -24.60
C LEU A 585 -36.48 -20.29 -24.14
N LEU A 586 -36.14 -19.10 -23.61
CA LEU A 586 -37.13 -18.21 -23.00
C LEU A 586 -38.19 -17.68 -23.98
N PRO A 587 -37.89 -17.37 -25.26
CA PRO A 587 -38.91 -16.95 -26.22
C PRO A 587 -39.99 -18.01 -26.47
N LEU A 588 -39.64 -19.30 -26.41
CA LEU A 588 -40.60 -20.40 -26.53
C LEU A 588 -41.60 -20.39 -25.36
N THR A 589 -41.09 -20.19 -24.15
CA THR A 589 -41.91 -20.06 -22.93
C THR A 589 -42.78 -18.81 -22.97
N LEU A 590 -42.25 -17.67 -23.42
CA LEU A 590 -42.98 -16.42 -23.59
C LEU A 590 -44.17 -16.57 -24.56
N ASN A 591 -43.94 -17.23 -25.70
CA ASN A 591 -45.00 -17.47 -26.69
C ASN A 591 -46.14 -18.34 -26.12
N ARG A 592 -45.80 -19.36 -25.32
CA ARG A 592 -46.82 -20.18 -24.62
C ARG A 592 -47.64 -19.35 -23.64
N LEU A 593 -47.00 -18.48 -22.85
CA LEU A 593 -47.69 -17.58 -21.91
C LEU A 593 -48.64 -16.61 -22.64
N LYS A 594 -48.18 -16.00 -23.74
CA LYS A 594 -49.01 -15.10 -24.57
C LYS A 594 -50.20 -15.84 -25.19
N GLN A 595 -50.04 -17.10 -25.59
CA GLN A 595 -51.14 -17.93 -26.09
C GLN A 595 -52.16 -18.26 -24.99
N GLN A 596 -51.70 -18.59 -23.78
CA GLN A 596 -52.58 -18.85 -22.63
C GLN A 596 -53.40 -17.61 -22.26
N GLN A 597 -52.78 -16.42 -22.27
CA GLN A 597 -53.46 -15.15 -22.00
C GLN A 597 -54.51 -14.80 -23.07
N ARG A 598 -54.27 -15.14 -24.34
CA ARG A 598 -55.24 -14.91 -25.44
C ARG A 598 -56.43 -15.87 -25.40
N ASN A 599 -56.29 -17.01 -24.74
CA ASN A 599 -57.31 -18.06 -24.64
C ASN A 599 -58.10 -18.00 -23.33
N GLN A 600 -57.75 -17.10 -22.42
CA GLN A 600 -58.50 -16.71 -21.22
C GLN A 600 -59.29 -15.44 -21.52
#